data_AF-A0A8J3MJY9-F1
#
_entry.id   AF-A0A8J3MJY9-F1
#
_cell.length_a   1.000
_cell.length_b   1.000
_cell.length_c   1.000
_cell.angle_alpha   90.00
_cell.angle_beta   90.00
_cell.angle_gamma   90.00
#
_symmetry.space_group_name_H-M   'P 1'
#
loop_
_entity.id
_entity.type
_entity.pdbx_description
1 polymer ?
#
loop_
_entity_poly.entity_id
_entity_poly.type
_entity_poly.pdbx_seq_one_letter_code
_entity_poly.pdbx_strand_id
1 'polypeptide(L)'
;MLICCVDVGSTFTKAAVVDTDGGRLVATGSHRTTVGTDVLHGLDAAVAATGHTPDGLLVCSSAGGGLRLAVIGYERLVTAQAGHRVGLSAGAKVVHVAAGVLDRDGLTALRAARPDVVLLVGGTDGGDADTITANATRLAKARWRVPVVLAGNADCRDRLHALLADAGVPTVAVANVLPAIGTLDPGPARAAIRQVFLQHVIGGKKLSRGPRFASLVRAATPDAVLTGVELLASNLGQDLLVVDVGGATTDVYSVLIPDAERLAGVRDEVAGTLWAARTVEGDLGMRWSAPGVVAAALGEKLLPHDDTHALQQAADLRAEHPGFVADSALEQAVDWRLAELAVTVALRRHARGEAAVTGGPRRGGRDLRDVALAIGSGGVLRHNPPPVAQRILAAGLTDSAGGWPLPRAPRTFVDSSYILAAAGLLAAEHPAAAGALLAAELR
;
A
#
# COMPACT_ATOMS: atom_id res chain seq x y z
N MET A 1 9.49 28.41 7.66
CA MET A 1 8.05 28.34 7.31
C MET A 1 7.44 27.12 7.99
N LEU A 2 6.19 27.15 8.44
CA LEU A 2 5.50 26.03 9.09
C LEU A 2 4.60 25.30 8.09
N ILE A 3 4.94 24.06 7.74
CA ILE A 3 4.10 23.19 6.91
C ILE A 3 3.46 22.12 7.78
N CYS A 4 2.14 21.92 7.62
CA CYS A 4 1.46 20.81 8.26
C CYS A 4 1.25 19.66 7.27
N CYS A 5 1.91 18.54 7.56
CA CYS A 5 1.75 17.29 6.85
C CYS A 5 0.61 16.49 7.48
N VAL A 6 -0.39 16.11 6.70
CA VAL A 6 -1.58 15.41 7.20
C VAL A 6 -1.76 14.07 6.50
N ASP A 7 -1.82 13.00 7.28
CA ASP A 7 -2.22 11.67 6.84
C ASP A 7 -3.68 11.41 7.22
N VAL A 8 -4.56 11.32 6.23
CA VAL A 8 -5.97 10.93 6.41
C VAL A 8 -6.07 9.40 6.34
N GLY A 9 -5.83 8.75 7.48
CA GLY A 9 -5.87 7.30 7.63
C GLY A 9 -7.27 6.69 7.70
N SER A 10 -7.39 5.37 7.64
CA SER A 10 -8.68 4.64 7.72
C SER A 10 -9.40 4.77 9.07
N THR A 11 -8.65 5.09 10.15
CA THR A 11 -9.18 5.12 11.52
C THR A 11 -8.89 6.47 12.20
N PHE A 12 -7.68 7.00 12.01
CA PHE A 12 -7.25 8.29 12.53
C PHE A 12 -6.62 9.13 11.43
N THR A 13 -6.95 10.42 11.45
CA THR A 13 -6.27 11.47 10.70
C THR A 13 -5.19 12.05 11.60
N LYS A 14 -3.94 12.10 11.12
CA LYS A 14 -2.76 12.52 11.88
C LYS A 14 -2.12 13.72 11.21
N ALA A 15 -1.75 14.71 11.99
CA ALA A 15 -1.14 15.94 11.53
C ALA A 15 0.23 16.13 12.21
N ALA A 16 1.25 16.53 11.44
CA ALA A 16 2.56 16.88 11.92
C ALA A 16 2.95 18.26 11.38
N VAL A 17 3.20 19.22 12.27
CA VAL A 17 3.67 20.56 11.91
C VAL A 17 5.19 20.54 11.92
N VAL A 18 5.79 20.90 10.80
CA VAL A 18 7.25 20.89 10.61
C VAL A 18 7.69 22.29 10.25
N ASP A 19 8.72 22.77 10.96
CA ASP A 19 9.45 23.96 10.55
C ASP A 19 10.41 23.57 9.42
N THR A 20 10.14 24.06 8.21
CA THR A 20 10.91 23.71 7.01
C THR A 20 12.28 24.38 6.95
N ASP A 21 12.52 25.42 7.76
CA ASP A 21 13.80 26.13 7.74
C ASP A 21 14.84 25.35 8.54
N GLY A 22 14.43 24.79 9.69
CA GLY A 22 15.27 23.94 10.55
C GLY A 22 15.06 22.44 10.39
N GLY A 23 14.02 22.00 9.67
CA GLY A 23 13.64 20.59 9.54
C GLY A 23 13.24 19.93 10.86
N ARG A 24 12.52 20.67 11.73
CA ARG A 24 12.18 20.22 13.09
C ARG A 24 10.69 19.96 13.24
N LEU A 25 10.34 18.87 13.93
CA LEU A 25 8.97 18.63 14.37
C LEU A 25 8.57 19.68 15.43
N VAL A 26 7.50 20.43 15.15
CA VAL A 26 7.00 21.48 16.04
C VAL A 26 5.87 20.95 16.91
N ALA A 27 4.91 20.27 16.30
CA ALA A 27 3.75 19.72 16.99
C ALA A 27 3.13 18.56 16.20
N THR A 28 2.42 17.69 16.91
CA THR A 28 1.59 16.65 16.30
C THR A 28 0.16 16.76 16.80
N GLY A 29 -0.81 16.46 15.95
CA GLY A 29 -2.22 16.40 16.27
C GLY A 29 -2.84 15.14 15.69
N SER A 30 -3.95 14.68 16.27
CA SER A 30 -4.71 13.58 15.68
C SER A 30 -6.19 13.70 16.00
N HIS A 31 -7.01 13.15 15.11
CA HIS A 31 -8.45 13.08 15.28
C HIS A 31 -8.97 11.78 14.66
N ARG A 32 -10.11 11.28 15.13
CA ARG A 32 -10.79 10.16 14.47
C ARG A 32 -11.11 10.53 13.02
N THR A 33 -10.83 9.65 12.07
CA THR A 33 -11.19 9.91 10.67
C THR A 33 -12.70 9.87 10.53
N THR A 34 -13.28 10.91 9.93
CA THR A 34 -14.72 11.12 9.79
C THR A 34 -15.26 10.53 8.48
N VAL A 35 -14.89 9.28 8.15
CA VAL A 35 -15.29 8.58 6.91
C VAL A 35 -16.82 8.47 6.76
N GLY A 36 -17.55 8.38 7.89
CA GLY A 36 -19.01 8.30 7.91
C GLY A 36 -19.74 9.62 7.67
N THR A 37 -19.03 10.76 7.64
CA THR A 37 -19.60 12.08 7.38
C THR A 37 -18.83 12.81 6.28
N ASP A 38 -17.82 13.61 6.65
CA ASP A 38 -16.91 14.28 5.72
C ASP A 38 -15.50 14.24 6.33
N VAL A 39 -14.53 13.66 5.63
CA VAL A 39 -13.15 13.51 6.09
C VAL A 39 -12.45 14.86 6.34
N LEU A 40 -12.93 15.94 5.72
CA LEU A 40 -12.40 17.28 5.97
C LEU A 40 -12.62 17.73 7.42
N HIS A 41 -13.70 17.30 8.08
CA HIS A 41 -13.91 17.60 9.49
C HIS A 41 -12.81 16.98 10.37
N GLY A 42 -12.45 15.72 10.10
CA GLY A 42 -11.35 15.05 10.80
C GLY A 42 -9.98 15.66 10.47
N LEU A 43 -9.77 16.09 9.23
CA LEU A 43 -8.56 16.81 8.82
C LEU A 43 -8.44 18.15 9.55
N ASP A 44 -9.47 18.99 9.49
CA ASP A 44 -9.47 20.32 10.10
C ASP A 44 -9.32 20.20 11.63
N ALA A 45 -9.96 19.21 12.26
CA ALA A 45 -9.80 18.93 13.69
C ALA A 45 -8.40 18.42 14.06
N ALA A 46 -7.78 17.56 13.24
CA ALA A 46 -6.42 17.08 13.48
C ALA A 46 -5.39 18.22 13.37
N VAL A 47 -5.56 19.13 12.39
CA VAL A 47 -4.73 20.33 12.26
C VAL A 47 -4.95 21.26 13.46
N ALA A 48 -6.19 21.51 13.86
CA ALA A 48 -6.49 22.35 15.03
C ALA A 48 -5.89 21.78 16.33
N ALA A 49 -5.88 20.45 16.49
CA ALA A 49 -5.28 19.78 17.65
C ALA A 49 -3.77 19.98 17.76
N THR A 50 -3.09 20.45 16.71
CA THR A 50 -1.67 20.83 16.79
C THR A 50 -1.44 22.12 17.57
N GLY A 51 -2.47 22.97 17.72
CA GLY A 51 -2.34 24.30 18.34
C GLY A 51 -1.62 25.34 17.47
N HIS A 52 -1.35 25.04 16.19
CA HIS A 52 -0.65 25.93 15.27
C HIS A 52 -1.49 26.25 14.03
N THR A 53 -1.22 27.42 13.44
CA THR A 53 -1.73 27.81 12.12
C THR A 53 -0.59 27.65 11.11
N PRO A 54 -0.60 26.58 10.29
CA PRO A 54 0.46 26.35 9.31
C PRO A 54 0.33 27.29 8.10
N ASP A 55 1.47 27.61 7.48
CA ASP A 55 1.55 28.38 6.24
C ASP A 55 1.07 27.57 5.02
N GLY A 56 1.13 26.23 5.10
CA GLY A 56 0.72 25.33 4.04
C GLY A 56 0.33 23.92 4.53
N LEU A 57 -0.45 23.21 3.71
CA LEU A 57 -0.89 21.85 3.96
C LEU A 57 -0.38 20.90 2.87
N LEU A 58 0.24 19.81 3.29
CA LEU A 58 0.56 18.66 2.43
C LEU A 58 -0.22 17.47 2.94
N VAL A 59 -1.09 16.88 2.10
CA VAL A 59 -2.03 15.85 2.54
C VAL A 59 -1.80 14.54 1.81
N CYS A 60 -1.72 13.42 2.53
CA CYS A 60 -1.87 12.08 1.96
C CYS A 60 -3.12 11.40 2.52
N SER A 61 -3.62 10.37 1.84
CA SER A 61 -4.81 9.66 2.28
C SER A 61 -4.77 8.16 1.99
N SER A 62 -5.27 7.38 2.94
CA SER A 62 -5.62 5.97 2.80
C SER A 62 -7.08 5.69 3.22
N ALA A 63 -7.80 6.71 3.68
CA ALA A 63 -9.22 6.64 3.97
C ALA A 63 -10.05 6.23 2.73
N GLY A 64 -11.14 5.50 2.96
CA GLY A 64 -11.96 4.88 1.91
C GLY A 64 -11.57 3.44 1.56
N GLY A 65 -10.51 2.90 2.16
CA GLY A 65 -10.06 1.52 1.96
C GLY A 65 -9.19 1.35 0.71
N GLY A 66 -8.41 0.25 0.69
CA GLY A 66 -7.44 -0.03 -0.37
C GLY A 66 -8.06 -0.07 -1.77
N LEU A 67 -7.24 0.28 -2.76
CA LEU A 67 -7.63 0.30 -4.17
C LEU A 67 -8.01 -1.12 -4.65
N ARG A 68 -9.25 -1.33 -5.10
CA ARG A 68 -9.68 -2.61 -5.67
C ARG A 68 -9.39 -2.63 -7.16
N LEU A 69 -8.41 -3.41 -7.60
CA LEU A 69 -8.03 -3.51 -9.01
C LEU A 69 -8.57 -4.80 -9.64
N ALA A 70 -9.16 -4.69 -10.83
CA ALA A 70 -9.37 -5.84 -11.71
C ALA A 70 -8.33 -5.82 -12.83
N VAL A 71 -7.76 -6.98 -13.16
CA VAL A 71 -6.79 -7.13 -14.25
C VAL A 71 -7.41 -7.98 -15.35
N ILE A 72 -7.35 -7.49 -16.59
CA ILE A 72 -7.75 -8.23 -17.79
C ILE A 72 -6.52 -8.33 -18.68
N GLY A 73 -6.03 -9.55 -18.90
CA GLY A 73 -4.89 -9.82 -19.78
C GLY A 73 -5.27 -10.54 -21.07
N TYR A 74 -4.31 -10.61 -21.99
CA TYR A 74 -4.39 -11.48 -23.18
C TYR A 74 -4.28 -12.96 -22.78
N GLU A 75 -3.18 -13.32 -22.14
CA GLU A 75 -2.85 -14.68 -21.73
C GLU A 75 -2.60 -14.77 -20.23
N ARG A 76 -3.07 -15.85 -19.58
CA ARG A 76 -3.14 -15.96 -18.11
C ARG A 76 -1.76 -15.95 -17.47
N LEU A 77 -0.85 -16.78 -17.96
CA LEU A 77 0.47 -16.97 -17.37
C LEU A 77 1.47 -15.85 -17.71
N VAL A 78 1.13 -14.98 -18.65
CA VAL A 78 2.04 -13.95 -19.16
C VAL A 78 1.49 -12.56 -18.84
N THR A 79 0.60 -12.03 -19.67
CA THR A 79 0.12 -10.64 -19.55
C THR A 79 -0.80 -10.42 -18.35
N ALA A 80 -1.69 -11.36 -18.02
CA ALA A 80 -2.55 -11.22 -16.85
C ALA A 80 -1.72 -11.30 -15.54
N GLN A 81 -0.73 -12.20 -15.50
CA GLN A 81 0.22 -12.27 -14.40
C GLN A 81 1.08 -10.99 -14.28
N ALA A 82 1.51 -10.42 -15.40
CA ALA A 82 2.23 -9.15 -15.43
C ALA A 82 1.37 -8.01 -14.86
N GLY A 83 0.12 -7.88 -15.33
CA GLY A 83 -0.84 -6.91 -14.79
C GLY A 83 -1.16 -7.12 -13.32
N HIS A 84 -1.28 -8.38 -12.87
CA HIS A 84 -1.47 -8.72 -11.45
C HIS A 84 -0.29 -8.20 -10.60
N ARG A 85 0.95 -8.45 -11.03
CA ARG A 85 2.16 -7.93 -10.36
C ARG A 85 2.22 -6.40 -10.35
N VAL A 86 1.82 -5.74 -11.45
CA VAL A 86 1.70 -4.28 -11.49
C VAL A 86 0.73 -3.80 -10.41
N GLY A 87 -0.46 -4.42 -10.31
CA GLY A 87 -1.46 -4.09 -9.30
C GLY A 87 -0.95 -4.21 -7.87
N LEU A 88 -0.31 -5.34 -7.55
CA LEU A 88 0.29 -5.55 -6.22
C LEU A 88 1.36 -4.50 -5.93
N SER A 89 2.26 -4.24 -6.89
CA SER A 89 3.30 -3.23 -6.74
C SER A 89 2.77 -1.79 -6.67
N ALA A 90 1.52 -1.55 -7.12
CA ALA A 90 0.82 -0.29 -6.96
C ALA A 90 0.10 -0.18 -5.59
N GLY A 91 0.17 -1.22 -4.75
CA GLY A 91 -0.57 -1.30 -3.47
C GLY A 91 -2.06 -1.57 -3.63
N ALA A 92 -2.47 -2.15 -4.76
CA ALA A 92 -3.87 -2.49 -5.01
C ALA A 92 -4.22 -3.89 -4.51
N LYS A 93 -5.42 -4.04 -3.93
CA LYS A 93 -6.04 -5.35 -3.73
C LYS A 93 -6.56 -5.83 -5.09
N VAL A 94 -5.92 -6.84 -5.67
CA VAL A 94 -6.41 -7.43 -6.94
C VAL A 94 -7.62 -8.30 -6.65
N VAL A 95 -8.81 -7.81 -6.99
CA VAL A 95 -10.10 -8.46 -6.68
C VAL A 95 -10.61 -9.36 -7.81
N HIS A 96 -10.02 -9.24 -9.00
CA HIS A 96 -10.39 -10.03 -10.17
C HIS A 96 -9.23 -10.13 -11.17
N VAL A 97 -9.02 -11.32 -11.73
CA VAL A 97 -8.05 -11.55 -12.82
C VAL A 97 -8.70 -12.38 -13.91
N ALA A 98 -8.80 -11.80 -15.10
CA ALA A 98 -9.27 -12.45 -16.31
C ALA A 98 -8.16 -12.51 -17.37
N ALA A 99 -8.27 -13.48 -18.27
CA ALA A 99 -7.40 -13.64 -19.43
C ALA A 99 -8.25 -14.03 -20.65
N GLY A 100 -7.79 -13.65 -21.83
CA GLY A 100 -8.48 -13.86 -23.09
C GLY A 100 -9.62 -12.86 -23.31
N VAL A 101 -10.49 -13.17 -24.26
CA VAL A 101 -11.66 -12.34 -24.57
C VAL A 101 -12.75 -12.56 -23.50
N LEU A 102 -13.12 -11.49 -22.79
CA LEU A 102 -14.17 -11.48 -21.77
C LEU A 102 -15.52 -11.84 -22.36
N ASP A 103 -16.07 -13.02 -22.09
CA ASP A 103 -17.45 -13.37 -22.41
C ASP A 103 -18.48 -12.66 -21.51
N ARG A 104 -19.76 -13.01 -21.68
CA ARG A 104 -20.86 -12.42 -20.88
C ARG A 104 -20.71 -12.73 -19.39
N ASP A 105 -20.25 -13.92 -19.07
CA ASP A 105 -20.06 -14.40 -17.70
C ASP A 105 -18.84 -13.73 -17.07
N GLY A 106 -17.76 -13.57 -17.83
CA GLY A 106 -16.57 -12.82 -17.44
C GLY A 106 -16.87 -11.36 -17.13
N LEU A 107 -17.67 -10.69 -17.96
CA LEU A 107 -18.12 -9.31 -17.67
C LEU A 107 -19.01 -9.25 -16.42
N THR A 108 -19.83 -10.28 -16.18
CA THR A 108 -20.67 -10.38 -14.98
C THR A 108 -19.82 -10.59 -13.72
N ALA A 109 -18.83 -11.48 -13.78
CA ALA A 109 -17.87 -11.72 -12.70
C ALA A 109 -17.03 -10.46 -12.40
N LEU A 110 -16.60 -9.73 -13.43
CA LEU A 110 -15.90 -8.45 -13.29
C LEU A 110 -16.76 -7.42 -12.54
N ARG A 111 -18.07 -7.33 -12.84
CA ARG A 111 -19.00 -6.46 -12.09
C ARG A 111 -19.18 -6.91 -10.65
N ALA A 112 -19.37 -8.19 -10.42
CA ALA A 112 -19.57 -8.76 -9.09
C ALA A 112 -18.36 -8.51 -8.17
N ALA A 113 -17.15 -8.48 -8.74
CA ALA A 113 -15.93 -8.15 -8.03
C ALA A 113 -15.85 -6.68 -7.57
N ARG A 114 -16.72 -5.78 -8.05
CA ARG A 114 -16.77 -4.35 -7.68
C ARG A 114 -15.38 -3.69 -7.67
N PRO A 115 -14.65 -3.65 -8.80
CA PRO A 115 -13.37 -2.97 -8.87
C PRO A 115 -13.54 -1.45 -8.81
N ASP A 116 -12.54 -0.77 -8.24
CA ASP A 116 -12.37 0.68 -8.26
C ASP A 116 -11.64 1.14 -9.54
N VAL A 117 -10.79 0.27 -10.12
CA VAL A 117 -10.05 0.49 -11.38
C VAL A 117 -9.95 -0.83 -12.15
N VAL A 118 -9.97 -0.77 -13.48
CA VAL A 118 -9.65 -1.89 -14.37
C VAL A 118 -8.31 -1.63 -15.04
N LEU A 119 -7.34 -2.53 -14.87
CA LEU A 119 -6.11 -2.57 -15.66
C LEU A 119 -6.34 -3.49 -16.87
N LEU A 120 -6.41 -2.89 -18.05
CA LEU A 120 -6.51 -3.61 -19.32
C LEU A 120 -5.11 -3.71 -19.94
N VAL A 121 -4.56 -4.92 -19.93
CA VAL A 121 -3.26 -5.27 -20.50
C VAL A 121 -3.45 -6.32 -21.59
N GLY A 122 -2.49 -6.45 -22.51
CA GLY A 122 -2.58 -7.47 -23.54
C GLY A 122 -1.68 -7.20 -24.74
N GLY A 123 -1.19 -8.28 -25.34
CA GLY A 123 -0.21 -8.25 -26.42
C GLY A 123 1.16 -7.70 -25.99
N THR A 124 2.17 -8.00 -26.79
CA THR A 124 3.37 -7.17 -26.88
C THR A 124 3.12 -6.02 -27.84
N ASP A 125 3.99 -5.02 -27.87
CA ASP A 125 3.95 -4.01 -28.92
C ASP A 125 4.29 -4.70 -30.26
N GLY A 126 3.51 -4.41 -31.32
CA GLY A 126 3.57 -5.16 -32.58
C GLY A 126 2.97 -6.57 -32.55
N GLY A 127 2.43 -7.01 -31.41
CA GLY A 127 1.88 -8.36 -31.21
C GLY A 127 0.36 -8.44 -31.38
N ASP A 128 -0.29 -9.32 -30.61
CA ASP A 128 -1.76 -9.45 -30.62
C ASP A 128 -2.44 -8.11 -30.31
N ALA A 129 -3.36 -7.71 -31.18
CA ALA A 129 -4.24 -6.56 -30.98
C ALA A 129 -5.71 -6.98 -30.84
N ASP A 130 -6.05 -8.22 -31.20
CA ASP A 130 -7.45 -8.65 -31.32
C ASP A 130 -8.10 -8.80 -29.95
N THR A 131 -7.41 -9.42 -29.00
CA THR A 131 -7.97 -9.69 -27.67
C THR A 131 -8.22 -8.41 -26.90
N ILE A 132 -7.24 -7.51 -26.87
CA ILE A 132 -7.37 -6.22 -26.18
C ILE A 132 -8.42 -5.33 -26.86
N THR A 133 -8.50 -5.34 -28.20
CA THR A 133 -9.55 -4.66 -28.96
C THR A 133 -10.93 -5.20 -28.62
N ALA A 134 -11.10 -6.52 -28.57
CA ALA A 134 -12.37 -7.15 -28.23
C ALA A 134 -12.82 -6.79 -26.82
N ASN A 135 -11.90 -6.80 -25.85
CA ASN A 135 -12.18 -6.45 -24.46
C ASN A 135 -12.53 -4.96 -24.29
N ALA A 136 -11.75 -4.05 -24.89
CA ALA A 136 -12.04 -2.62 -24.89
C ALA A 136 -13.41 -2.33 -25.51
N THR A 137 -13.73 -2.98 -26.64
CA THR A 137 -15.04 -2.84 -27.31
C THR A 137 -16.19 -3.30 -26.41
N ARG A 138 -16.01 -4.39 -25.66
CA ARG A 138 -17.03 -4.89 -24.72
C ARG A 138 -17.25 -3.92 -23.56
N LEU A 139 -16.18 -3.36 -23.00
CA LEU A 139 -16.28 -2.34 -21.95
C LEU A 139 -16.99 -1.07 -22.45
N ALA A 140 -16.65 -0.60 -23.66
CA ALA A 140 -17.31 0.52 -24.32
C ALA A 140 -18.82 0.26 -24.52
N LYS A 141 -19.18 -0.88 -25.12
CA LYS A 141 -20.59 -1.28 -25.32
C LYS A 141 -21.36 -1.42 -24.01
N ALA A 142 -20.69 -1.88 -22.96
CA ALA A 142 -21.24 -2.01 -21.62
C ALA A 142 -21.42 -0.68 -20.88
N ARG A 143 -20.97 0.45 -21.47
CA ARG A 143 -20.93 1.78 -20.83
C ARG A 143 -20.30 1.72 -19.44
N TRP A 144 -19.14 1.07 -19.39
CA TRP A 144 -18.41 0.83 -18.16
C TRP A 144 -18.07 2.14 -17.44
N ARG A 145 -18.44 2.27 -16.16
CA ARG A 145 -18.29 3.53 -15.41
C ARG A 145 -17.03 3.60 -14.56
N VAL A 146 -16.39 2.46 -14.31
CA VAL A 146 -15.18 2.39 -13.50
C VAL A 146 -13.98 2.74 -14.39
N PRO A 147 -13.03 3.57 -13.93
CA PRO A 147 -11.87 3.95 -14.73
C PRO A 147 -11.06 2.76 -15.27
N VAL A 148 -10.56 2.89 -16.50
CA VAL A 148 -9.74 1.90 -17.19
C VAL A 148 -8.32 2.47 -17.41
N VAL A 149 -7.31 1.76 -16.91
CA VAL A 149 -5.91 1.99 -17.30
C VAL A 149 -5.60 1.06 -18.46
N LEU A 150 -5.38 1.63 -19.65
CA LEU A 150 -5.05 0.92 -20.88
C LEU A 150 -3.53 0.88 -21.05
N ALA A 151 -2.94 -0.29 -20.82
CA ALA A 151 -1.49 -0.51 -20.79
C ALA A 151 -1.07 -1.75 -21.61
N GLY A 152 -1.60 -1.86 -22.82
CA GLY A 152 -1.29 -2.94 -23.76
C GLY A 152 -0.75 -2.41 -25.09
N ASN A 153 -0.74 -3.29 -26.10
CA ASN A 153 -0.14 -3.10 -27.42
C ASN A 153 -0.23 -1.65 -27.96
N ALA A 154 0.93 -1.03 -28.13
CA ALA A 154 1.09 0.35 -28.56
C ALA A 154 0.39 0.68 -29.89
N ASP A 155 0.36 -0.25 -30.85
CA ASP A 155 -0.15 -0.01 -32.20
C ASP A 155 -1.66 0.26 -32.23
N CYS A 156 -2.38 -0.28 -31.25
CA CYS A 156 -3.83 -0.11 -31.14
C CYS A 156 -4.26 0.83 -30.02
N ARG A 157 -3.33 1.23 -29.14
CA ARG A 157 -3.64 1.92 -27.88
C ARG A 157 -4.42 3.22 -28.09
N ASP A 158 -4.00 4.07 -29.01
CA ASP A 158 -4.63 5.38 -29.23
C ASP A 158 -6.06 5.22 -29.78
N ARG A 159 -6.25 4.27 -30.71
CA ARG A 159 -7.58 3.92 -31.23
C ARG A 159 -8.51 3.39 -30.12
N LEU A 160 -7.99 2.54 -29.24
CA LEU A 160 -8.77 1.98 -28.14
C LEU A 160 -9.05 3.00 -27.04
N HIS A 161 -8.14 3.95 -26.79
CA HIS A 161 -8.37 5.08 -25.90
C HIS A 161 -9.54 5.94 -26.40
N ALA A 162 -9.52 6.32 -27.69
CA ALA A 162 -10.61 7.06 -28.31
C ALA A 162 -11.95 6.29 -28.24
N LEU A 163 -11.95 4.99 -28.56
CA LEU A 163 -13.14 4.13 -28.47
C LEU A 163 -13.78 4.13 -27.07
N LEU A 164 -12.96 4.05 -26.03
CA LEU A 164 -13.45 4.03 -24.65
C LEU A 164 -13.93 5.44 -24.22
N ALA A 165 -13.19 6.48 -24.59
CA ALA A 165 -13.53 7.87 -24.30
C ALA A 165 -14.87 8.28 -24.95
N ASP A 166 -15.07 7.94 -26.23
CA ASP A 166 -16.31 8.22 -26.98
C ASP A 166 -17.52 7.51 -26.36
N ALA A 167 -17.32 6.35 -25.74
CA ALA A 167 -18.34 5.62 -25.00
C ALA A 167 -18.59 6.14 -23.57
N GLY A 168 -17.86 7.19 -23.15
CA GLY A 168 -17.94 7.77 -21.81
C GLY A 168 -17.27 6.92 -20.72
N VAL A 169 -16.36 6.02 -21.10
CA VAL A 169 -15.57 5.22 -20.14
C VAL A 169 -14.33 6.02 -19.73
N PRO A 170 -14.16 6.39 -18.44
CA PRO A 170 -12.98 7.12 -18.00
C PRO A 170 -11.72 6.28 -18.28
N THR A 171 -10.80 6.79 -19.10
CA THR A 171 -9.67 5.98 -19.59
C THR A 171 -8.36 6.76 -19.55
N VAL A 172 -7.32 6.11 -19.03
CA VAL A 172 -5.93 6.60 -19.05
C VAL A 172 -5.09 5.61 -19.85
N ALA A 173 -4.52 6.06 -20.97
CA ALA A 173 -3.63 5.25 -21.80
C ALA A 173 -2.17 5.49 -21.38
N VAL A 174 -1.39 4.40 -21.28
CA VAL A 174 0.03 4.43 -20.90
C VAL A 174 0.83 3.43 -21.74
N ALA A 175 2.16 3.47 -21.61
CA ALA A 175 3.02 2.46 -22.24
C ALA A 175 2.67 1.04 -21.75
N ASN A 176 2.97 0.06 -22.60
CA ASN A 176 2.60 -1.33 -22.38
C ASN A 176 3.32 -1.90 -21.14
N VAL A 177 2.61 -2.68 -20.33
CA VAL A 177 3.21 -3.40 -19.19
C VAL A 177 4.22 -4.46 -19.65
N LEU A 178 4.01 -5.02 -20.84
CA LEU A 178 4.85 -6.06 -21.43
C LEU A 178 5.15 -5.72 -22.90
N PRO A 179 5.99 -4.70 -23.17
CA PRO A 179 6.25 -4.24 -24.55
C PRO A 179 6.86 -5.33 -25.44
N ALA A 180 7.64 -6.25 -24.87
CA ALA A 180 8.21 -7.39 -25.57
C ALA A 180 8.17 -8.66 -24.69
N ILE A 181 8.28 -9.84 -25.32
CA ILE A 181 8.32 -11.11 -24.59
C ILE A 181 9.49 -11.10 -23.61
N GLY A 182 9.20 -11.31 -22.32
CA GLY A 182 10.22 -11.31 -21.27
C GLY A 182 10.60 -9.92 -20.73
N THR A 183 10.13 -8.84 -21.34
CA THR A 183 10.41 -7.45 -20.91
C THR A 183 9.21 -6.87 -20.18
N LEU A 184 9.34 -6.65 -18.87
CA LEU A 184 8.30 -6.04 -18.03
C LEU A 184 8.60 -4.55 -17.82
N ASP A 185 7.67 -3.66 -18.17
CA ASP A 185 7.73 -2.23 -17.85
C ASP A 185 6.52 -1.80 -16.99
N PRO A 186 6.61 -1.98 -15.66
CA PRO A 186 5.47 -1.74 -14.77
C PRO A 186 5.27 -0.25 -14.42
N GLY A 187 6.26 0.61 -14.68
CA GLY A 187 6.29 1.98 -14.17
C GLY A 187 5.11 2.84 -14.62
N PRO A 188 4.85 2.94 -15.94
CA PRO A 188 3.77 3.76 -16.49
C PRO A 188 2.38 3.34 -15.99
N ALA A 189 2.10 2.03 -16.02
CA ALA A 189 0.84 1.49 -15.51
C ALA A 189 0.68 1.69 -13.99
N ARG A 190 1.74 1.49 -13.21
CA ARG A 190 1.72 1.76 -11.76
C ARG A 190 1.41 3.22 -11.46
N ALA A 191 2.03 4.16 -12.17
CA ALA A 191 1.78 5.59 -11.99
C ALA A 191 0.33 5.95 -12.34
N ALA A 192 -0.19 5.45 -13.47
CA ALA A 192 -1.58 5.68 -13.85
C ALA A 192 -2.58 5.09 -12.87
N ILE A 193 -2.36 3.88 -12.35
CA ILE A 193 -3.20 3.27 -11.33
C ILE A 193 -3.26 4.15 -10.07
N ARG A 194 -2.10 4.65 -9.60
CA ARG A 194 -2.01 5.55 -8.45
C ARG A 194 -2.73 6.88 -8.71
N GLN A 195 -2.53 7.48 -9.88
CA GLN A 195 -3.19 8.73 -10.27
C GLN A 195 -4.70 8.56 -10.33
N VAL A 196 -5.18 7.49 -10.96
CA VAL A 196 -6.61 7.18 -11.04
C VAL A 196 -7.19 6.95 -9.65
N PHE A 197 -6.46 6.27 -8.76
CA PHE A 197 -6.86 6.10 -7.36
C PHE A 197 -7.05 7.45 -6.65
N LEU A 198 -6.08 8.37 -6.79
CA LEU A 198 -6.17 9.70 -6.19
C LEU A 198 -7.36 10.51 -6.75
N GLN A 199 -7.51 10.55 -8.07
CA GLN A 199 -8.51 11.37 -8.74
C GLN A 199 -9.93 10.83 -8.61
N HIS A 200 -10.12 9.51 -8.74
CA HIS A 200 -11.43 8.90 -8.92
C HIS A 200 -11.91 8.11 -7.70
N VAL A 201 -11.00 7.66 -6.82
CA VAL A 201 -11.37 6.81 -5.68
C VAL A 201 -11.36 7.61 -4.39
N ILE A 202 -10.29 8.34 -4.10
CA ILE A 202 -10.24 9.24 -2.95
C ILE A 202 -11.21 10.44 -3.16
N GLY A 203 -11.33 10.92 -4.40
CA GLY A 203 -12.36 11.91 -4.77
C GLY A 203 -13.78 11.33 -4.90
N GLY A 204 -13.93 10.06 -5.26
CA GLY A 204 -15.23 9.45 -5.63
C GLY A 204 -15.93 8.61 -4.56
N LYS A 205 -15.22 8.14 -3.52
CA LYS A 205 -15.81 7.33 -2.42
C LYS A 205 -16.75 8.11 -1.48
N LYS A 206 -17.22 9.30 -1.89
CA LYS A 206 -18.01 10.23 -1.06
C LYS A 206 -17.33 10.55 0.28
N LEU A 207 -16.00 10.54 0.31
CA LEU A 207 -15.22 10.89 1.50
C LEU A 207 -15.43 12.35 1.90
N SER A 208 -15.70 13.21 0.93
CA SER A 208 -16.09 14.60 1.14
C SER A 208 -17.24 14.99 0.21
N ARG A 209 -18.02 16.00 0.60
CA ARG A 209 -19.16 16.51 -0.20
C ARG A 209 -18.73 17.38 -1.38
N GLY A 210 -17.46 17.80 -1.47
CA GLY A 210 -16.95 18.69 -2.51
C GLY A 210 -15.51 18.40 -2.96
N PRO A 211 -14.96 19.16 -3.93
CA PRO A 211 -13.67 18.88 -4.56
C PRO A 211 -12.46 19.21 -3.68
N ARG A 212 -12.65 19.94 -2.57
CA ARG A 212 -11.57 20.42 -1.68
C ARG A 212 -10.66 19.28 -1.22
N PHE A 213 -11.22 18.15 -0.80
CA PHE A 213 -10.39 17.05 -0.32
C PHE A 213 -9.50 16.48 -1.44
N ALA A 214 -10.08 16.22 -2.61
CA ALA A 214 -9.34 15.74 -3.77
C ALA A 214 -8.25 16.74 -4.22
N SER A 215 -8.49 18.04 -4.09
CA SER A 215 -7.49 19.07 -4.43
C SER A 215 -6.38 19.21 -3.38
N LEU A 216 -6.57 18.73 -2.15
CA LEU A 216 -5.56 18.76 -1.08
C LEU A 216 -4.65 17.52 -1.11
N VAL A 217 -5.20 16.35 -1.44
CA VAL A 217 -4.45 15.08 -1.43
C VAL A 217 -3.39 15.06 -2.52
N ARG A 218 -2.13 14.90 -2.12
CA ARG A 218 -0.93 14.83 -2.98
C ARG A 218 -0.48 13.40 -3.25
N ALA A 219 -0.71 12.50 -2.32
CA ALA A 219 -0.26 11.11 -2.40
C ALA A 219 -1.19 10.16 -1.65
N ALA A 220 -1.11 8.86 -1.97
CA ALA A 220 -1.64 7.84 -1.07
C ALA A 220 -0.70 7.72 0.15
N THR A 221 -1.25 7.49 1.35
CA THR A 221 -0.43 7.34 2.57
C THR A 221 0.73 6.35 2.39
N PRO A 222 0.51 5.14 1.82
CA PRO A 222 1.58 4.18 1.68
C PRO A 222 2.69 4.62 0.72
N ASP A 223 2.41 5.53 -0.22
CA ASP A 223 3.44 6.05 -1.11
C ASP A 223 4.27 7.14 -0.41
N ALA A 224 3.61 8.01 0.36
CA ALA A 224 4.32 8.99 1.18
C ALA A 224 5.23 8.29 2.19
N VAL A 225 4.75 7.26 2.88
CA VAL A 225 5.59 6.47 3.80
C VAL A 225 6.76 5.85 3.06
N LEU A 226 6.56 5.20 1.90
CA LEU A 226 7.66 4.60 1.13
C LEU A 226 8.72 5.65 0.76
N THR A 227 8.32 6.83 0.29
CA THR A 227 9.26 7.92 -0.01
C THR A 227 10.03 8.38 1.25
N GLY A 228 9.38 8.44 2.41
CA GLY A 228 10.05 8.72 3.68
C GLY A 228 11.07 7.63 4.07
N VAL A 229 10.74 6.35 3.85
CA VAL A 229 11.64 5.22 4.11
C VAL A 229 12.84 5.22 3.16
N GLU A 230 12.62 5.48 1.87
CA GLU A 230 13.69 5.62 0.86
C GLU A 230 14.67 6.74 1.23
N LEU A 231 14.13 7.90 1.67
CA LEU A 231 14.93 9.03 2.10
C LEU A 231 15.74 8.69 3.38
N LEU A 232 15.11 8.03 4.35
CA LEU A 232 15.81 7.61 5.58
C LEU A 232 16.93 6.61 5.27
N ALA A 233 16.66 5.59 4.45
CA ALA A 233 17.66 4.60 4.05
C ALA A 233 18.84 5.26 3.33
N SER A 234 18.56 6.20 2.43
CA SER A 234 19.58 6.96 1.71
C SER A 234 20.44 7.81 2.65
N ASN A 235 19.82 8.46 3.65
CA ASN A 235 20.53 9.28 4.63
C ASN A 235 21.40 8.46 5.59
N LEU A 236 20.97 7.24 5.94
CA LEU A 236 21.71 6.33 6.81
C LEU A 236 22.74 5.50 6.05
N GLY A 237 22.57 5.30 4.74
CA GLY A 237 23.37 4.38 3.95
C GLY A 237 23.21 2.93 4.40
N GLN A 238 22.00 2.55 4.85
CA GLN A 238 21.72 1.23 5.43
C GLN A 238 20.41 0.62 4.93
N ASP A 239 20.36 -0.71 4.91
CA ASP A 239 19.15 -1.47 4.62
C ASP A 239 18.12 -1.33 5.73
N LEU A 240 16.90 -0.98 5.35
CA LEU A 240 15.79 -0.70 6.26
C LEU A 240 14.59 -1.60 6.02
N LEU A 241 13.90 -1.91 7.11
CA LEU A 241 12.59 -2.55 7.12
C LEU A 241 11.63 -1.69 7.93
N VAL A 242 10.43 -1.42 7.43
CA VAL A 242 9.37 -0.76 8.19
C VAL A 242 8.12 -1.61 8.17
N VAL A 243 7.49 -1.77 9.34
CA VAL A 243 6.19 -2.43 9.49
C VAL A 243 5.20 -1.44 10.09
N ASP A 244 4.22 -1.00 9.30
CA ASP A 244 3.15 -0.09 9.73
C ASP A 244 1.86 -0.87 9.96
N VAL A 245 1.48 -1.03 11.23
CA VAL A 245 0.29 -1.78 11.64
C VAL A 245 -0.91 -0.84 11.76
N GLY A 246 -1.77 -0.88 10.74
CA GLY A 246 -2.96 -0.05 10.62
C GLY A 246 -4.25 -0.72 11.12
N GLY A 247 -5.35 0.04 11.06
CA GLY A 247 -6.68 -0.48 11.38
C GLY A 247 -7.26 -1.39 10.30
N ALA A 248 -6.84 -1.22 9.04
CA ALA A 248 -7.35 -1.97 7.89
C ALA A 248 -6.27 -2.79 7.16
N THR A 249 -5.01 -2.43 7.30
CA THR A 249 -3.89 -3.06 6.60
C THR A 249 -2.67 -3.13 7.51
N THR A 250 -1.77 -4.07 7.22
CA THR A 250 -0.39 -4.01 7.69
C THR A 250 0.50 -3.84 6.47
N ASP A 251 1.25 -2.75 6.43
CA ASP A 251 2.10 -2.41 5.30
C ASP A 251 3.56 -2.71 5.69
N VAL A 252 4.28 -3.44 4.83
CA VAL A 252 5.70 -3.74 5.01
C VAL A 252 6.50 -3.08 3.90
N TYR A 253 7.49 -2.29 4.30
CA TYR A 253 8.40 -1.58 3.41
C TYR A 253 9.81 -2.13 3.60
N SER A 254 10.52 -2.44 2.52
CA SER A 254 11.95 -2.74 2.58
C SER A 254 12.73 -1.90 1.59
N VAL A 255 13.84 -1.36 2.05
CA VAL A 255 14.82 -0.69 1.21
C VAL A 255 16.14 -1.41 1.39
N LEU A 256 16.59 -2.08 0.32
CA LEU A 256 17.79 -2.90 0.26
C LEU A 256 18.77 -2.24 -0.69
N ILE A 257 19.76 -1.53 -0.16
CA ILE A 257 20.72 -0.74 -0.91
C ILE A 257 21.65 -1.70 -1.66
N PRO A 258 21.74 -1.60 -2.99
CA PRO A 258 22.64 -2.46 -3.75
C PRO A 258 24.10 -2.18 -3.39
N ASP A 259 24.88 -3.23 -3.10
CA ASP A 259 26.34 -3.11 -3.00
C ASP A 259 26.91 -2.59 -4.32
N ALA A 260 27.80 -1.59 -4.24
CA ALA A 260 28.53 -1.06 -5.40
C ALA A 260 29.33 -2.15 -6.14
N GLU A 261 29.77 -3.21 -5.44
CA GLU A 261 30.48 -4.36 -6.02
C GLU A 261 29.53 -5.36 -6.71
N ARG A 262 28.28 -5.50 -6.27
CA ARG A 262 27.26 -6.33 -6.97
C ARG A 262 26.80 -5.70 -8.29
N LEU A 263 26.85 -4.38 -8.40
CA LEU A 263 26.48 -3.62 -9.60
C LEU A 263 27.51 -3.75 -10.75
N ALA A 264 28.73 -4.25 -10.48
CA ALA A 264 29.78 -4.41 -11.48
C ALA A 264 29.61 -5.68 -12.35
N GLY A 265 28.86 -6.68 -11.89
CA GLY A 265 28.72 -7.98 -12.59
C GLY A 265 27.36 -8.26 -13.23
N VAL A 266 26.32 -7.49 -12.90
CA VAL A 266 24.93 -7.79 -13.29
C VAL A 266 24.27 -6.55 -13.91
N ARG A 267 24.84 -6.05 -15.01
CA ARG A 267 24.20 -4.99 -15.80
C ARG A 267 23.15 -5.50 -16.79
N ASP A 268 23.06 -6.82 -17.02
CA ASP A 268 22.22 -7.40 -18.07
C ASP A 268 21.17 -8.43 -17.63
N GLU A 269 21.00 -8.71 -16.33
CA GLU A 269 19.91 -9.57 -15.86
C GLU A 269 18.87 -8.80 -15.05
N VAL A 270 17.83 -8.40 -15.79
CA VAL A 270 16.50 -7.98 -15.32
C VAL A 270 16.44 -6.58 -14.70
N ALA A 271 15.95 -5.63 -15.50
CA ALA A 271 15.23 -4.49 -14.96
C ALA A 271 14.19 -4.99 -13.93
N GLY A 272 14.36 -4.68 -12.64
CA GLY A 272 13.24 -4.81 -11.70
C GLY A 272 13.44 -5.50 -10.36
N THR A 273 14.65 -5.64 -9.80
CA THR A 273 14.70 -5.66 -8.32
C THR A 273 14.66 -4.20 -7.86
N LEU A 274 13.44 -3.67 -7.65
CA LEU A 274 13.31 -2.37 -7.03
C LEU A 274 14.01 -2.45 -5.67
N TRP A 275 15.10 -1.71 -5.48
CA TRP A 275 15.82 -1.65 -4.21
C TRP A 275 14.88 -1.26 -3.06
N ALA A 276 13.85 -0.47 -3.36
CA ALA A 276 12.70 -0.21 -2.49
C ALA A 276 11.48 -1.08 -2.87
N ALA A 277 10.85 -1.74 -1.90
CA ALA A 277 9.65 -2.55 -2.08
C ALA A 277 8.62 -2.28 -0.99
N ARG A 278 7.36 -2.52 -1.33
CA ARG A 278 6.23 -2.46 -0.40
C ARG A 278 5.30 -3.64 -0.63
N THR A 279 4.82 -4.25 0.45
CA THR A 279 3.66 -5.15 0.46
C THR A 279 2.55 -4.56 1.31
N VAL A 280 1.31 -4.64 0.83
CA VAL A 280 0.13 -4.14 1.53
C VAL A 280 -0.77 -5.32 1.89
N GLU A 281 -0.81 -5.69 3.16
CA GLU A 281 -1.57 -6.84 3.64
C GLU A 281 -2.99 -6.41 4.02
N GLY A 282 -3.87 -6.39 3.01
CA GLY A 282 -5.24 -5.89 3.15
C GLY A 282 -6.18 -6.75 4.01
N ASP A 283 -5.74 -7.95 4.40
CA ASP A 283 -6.40 -8.86 5.33
C ASP A 283 -5.78 -8.82 6.73
N LEU A 284 -4.73 -8.02 6.98
CA LEU A 284 -4.01 -7.98 8.26
C LEU A 284 -4.15 -6.61 8.94
N GLY A 285 -5.34 -6.25 9.44
CA GLY A 285 -5.56 -4.98 10.14
C GLY A 285 -6.14 -5.15 11.53
N MET A 286 -5.91 -4.19 12.41
CA MET A 286 -6.32 -4.27 13.82
C MET A 286 -7.81 -4.07 14.07
N ARG A 287 -8.58 -3.62 13.06
CA ARG A 287 -10.00 -3.28 13.16
C ARG A 287 -10.78 -3.90 12.00
N TRP A 288 -10.88 -3.18 10.88
CA TRP A 288 -11.69 -3.54 9.70
C TRP A 288 -11.42 -4.95 9.16
N SER A 289 -10.17 -5.41 9.25
CA SER A 289 -9.72 -6.71 8.73
C SER A 289 -9.17 -7.61 9.84
N ALA A 290 -9.51 -7.35 11.11
CA ALA A 290 -9.07 -8.18 12.23
C ALA A 290 -9.40 -9.68 12.06
N PRO A 291 -10.56 -10.09 11.52
CA PRO A 291 -10.84 -11.50 11.23
C PRO A 291 -9.83 -12.14 10.27
N GLY A 292 -9.31 -11.36 9.31
CA GLY A 292 -8.30 -11.83 8.36
C GLY A 292 -6.96 -12.14 9.03
N VAL A 293 -6.59 -11.43 10.10
CA VAL A 293 -5.40 -11.72 10.90
C VAL A 293 -5.48 -13.13 11.48
N VAL A 294 -6.62 -13.49 12.07
CA VAL A 294 -6.84 -14.82 12.67
C VAL A 294 -6.82 -15.90 11.60
N ALA A 295 -7.54 -15.69 10.48
CA ALA A 295 -7.56 -16.62 9.35
C ALA A 295 -6.16 -16.85 8.76
N ALA A 296 -5.36 -15.79 8.62
CA ALA A 296 -4.00 -15.89 8.10
C ALA A 296 -3.05 -16.57 9.08
N ALA A 297 -3.16 -16.27 10.38
CA ALA A 297 -2.39 -16.90 11.43
C ALA A 297 -2.66 -18.41 11.52
N LEU A 298 -3.91 -18.84 11.35
CA LEU A 298 -4.28 -20.25 11.22
C LEU A 298 -3.61 -20.91 10.02
N GLY A 299 -3.67 -20.26 8.85
CA GLY A 299 -3.02 -20.77 7.63
C GLY A 299 -1.50 -20.92 7.78
N GLU A 300 -0.87 -20.05 8.57
CA GLU A 300 0.56 -20.07 8.90
C GLU A 300 0.91 -20.92 10.14
N LYS A 301 -0.08 -21.61 10.73
CA LYS A 301 0.05 -22.47 11.92
C LYS A 301 0.64 -21.75 13.14
N LEU A 302 0.29 -20.47 13.32
CA LEU A 302 0.74 -19.63 14.44
C LEU A 302 -0.20 -19.67 15.66
N LEU A 303 -1.35 -20.35 15.52
CA LEU A 303 -2.38 -20.48 16.54
C LEU A 303 -2.66 -21.96 16.82
N PRO A 304 -2.72 -22.38 18.09
CA PRO A 304 -3.32 -23.65 18.46
C PRO A 304 -4.84 -23.59 18.27
N HIS A 305 -5.47 -24.75 18.05
CA HIS A 305 -6.91 -24.82 17.78
C HIS A 305 -7.78 -24.26 18.91
N ASP A 306 -7.35 -24.43 20.17
CA ASP A 306 -8.15 -24.05 21.35
C ASP A 306 -8.24 -22.52 21.56
N ASP A 307 -7.18 -21.78 21.20
CA ASP A 307 -7.13 -20.30 21.34
C ASP A 307 -7.86 -19.58 20.19
N THR A 308 -8.14 -20.29 19.11
CA THR A 308 -8.61 -19.71 17.85
C THR A 308 -10.02 -19.12 17.98
N HIS A 309 -10.93 -19.83 18.63
CA HIS A 309 -12.34 -19.43 18.67
C HIS A 309 -12.54 -18.11 19.44
N ALA A 310 -11.92 -17.96 20.61
CA ALA A 310 -12.02 -16.74 21.40
C ALA A 310 -11.38 -15.55 20.67
N LEU A 311 -10.22 -15.75 20.04
CA LEU A 311 -9.55 -14.70 19.28
C LEU A 311 -10.36 -14.28 18.04
N GLN A 312 -11.02 -15.24 17.36
CA GLN A 312 -11.89 -14.96 16.23
C GLN A 312 -13.09 -14.10 16.65
N GLN A 313 -13.78 -14.46 17.74
CA GLN A 313 -14.90 -13.67 18.24
C GLN A 313 -14.48 -12.23 18.59
N ALA A 314 -13.33 -12.07 19.24
CA ALA A 314 -12.81 -10.75 19.59
C ALA A 314 -12.39 -9.94 18.35
N ALA A 315 -11.91 -10.60 17.29
CA ALA A 315 -11.60 -9.99 16.01
C ALA A 315 -12.84 -9.56 15.24
N ASP A 316 -13.91 -10.37 15.26
CA ASP A 316 -15.20 -10.04 14.64
C ASP A 316 -15.80 -8.79 15.29
N LEU A 317 -15.79 -8.70 16.63
CA LEU A 317 -16.24 -7.52 17.37
C LEU A 317 -15.50 -6.24 16.94
N ARG A 318 -14.18 -6.33 16.73
CA ARG A 318 -13.34 -5.19 16.30
C ARG A 318 -13.63 -4.76 14.86
N ALA A 319 -14.03 -5.69 14.00
CA ALA A 319 -14.44 -5.40 12.63
C ALA A 319 -15.84 -4.78 12.56
N GLU A 320 -16.78 -5.25 13.39
CA GLU A 320 -18.12 -4.67 13.54
C GLU A 320 -18.08 -3.28 14.18
N HIS A 321 -17.11 -3.04 15.07
CA HIS A 321 -16.90 -1.77 15.75
C HIS A 321 -15.49 -1.21 15.52
N PRO A 322 -15.18 -0.62 14.34
CA PRO A 322 -13.84 -0.08 14.07
C PRO A 322 -13.42 1.07 15.00
N GLY A 323 -14.38 1.66 15.71
CA GLY A 323 -14.17 2.63 16.78
C GLY A 323 -13.61 2.05 18.08
N PHE A 324 -13.62 0.72 18.25
CA PHE A 324 -13.24 0.04 19.48
C PHE A 324 -11.81 0.40 19.94
N VAL A 325 -11.69 0.73 21.22
CA VAL A 325 -10.41 0.99 21.91
C VAL A 325 -10.35 0.06 23.11
N ALA A 326 -9.28 -0.73 23.19
CA ALA A 326 -9.07 -1.63 24.32
C ALA A 326 -8.79 -0.82 25.61
N ASP A 327 -9.74 -0.84 26.53
CA ASP A 327 -9.71 -0.11 27.80
C ASP A 327 -9.47 -1.01 29.03
N SER A 328 -9.49 -2.34 28.84
CA SER A 328 -9.15 -3.33 29.87
C SER A 328 -7.88 -4.11 29.51
N ALA A 329 -7.22 -4.66 30.53
CA ALA A 329 -6.01 -5.47 30.33
C ALA A 329 -6.26 -6.70 29.44
N LEU A 330 -7.46 -7.29 29.51
CA LEU A 330 -7.85 -8.42 28.67
C LEU A 330 -7.96 -8.01 27.20
N GLU A 331 -8.66 -6.91 26.92
CA GLU A 331 -8.81 -6.40 25.56
C GLU A 331 -7.49 -5.90 24.97
N GLN A 332 -6.62 -5.35 25.81
CA GLN A 332 -5.27 -4.96 25.41
C GLN A 332 -4.43 -6.18 25.04
N ALA A 333 -4.49 -7.26 25.84
CA ALA A 333 -3.81 -8.50 25.51
C ALA A 333 -4.26 -9.09 24.17
N VAL A 334 -5.56 -9.01 23.86
CA VAL A 334 -6.10 -9.40 22.55
C VAL A 334 -5.55 -8.51 21.42
N ASP A 335 -5.57 -7.18 21.59
CA ASP A 335 -5.00 -6.25 20.60
C ASP A 335 -3.51 -6.52 20.38
N TRP A 336 -2.74 -6.80 21.43
CA TRP A 336 -1.33 -7.14 21.29
C TRP A 336 -1.14 -8.46 20.55
N ARG A 337 -1.95 -9.48 20.87
CA ARG A 337 -1.86 -10.78 20.21
C ARG A 337 -2.20 -10.69 18.72
N LEU A 338 -3.24 -9.95 18.36
CA LEU A 338 -3.58 -9.69 16.96
C LEU A 338 -2.44 -8.95 16.24
N ALA A 339 -1.82 -7.96 16.88
CA ALA A 339 -0.72 -7.21 16.30
C ALA A 339 0.54 -8.08 16.08
N GLU A 340 0.90 -8.93 17.05
CA GLU A 340 1.99 -9.89 16.92
C GLU A 340 1.78 -10.81 15.70
N LEU A 341 0.58 -11.37 15.56
CA LEU A 341 0.24 -12.23 14.43
C LEU A 341 0.27 -11.47 13.10
N ALA A 342 -0.27 -10.26 13.05
CA ALA A 342 -0.27 -9.42 11.86
C ALA A 342 1.17 -9.11 11.40
N VAL A 343 2.05 -8.71 12.31
CA VAL A 343 3.46 -8.43 12.03
C VAL A 343 4.17 -9.69 11.53
N THR A 344 4.03 -10.82 12.22
CA THR A 344 4.68 -12.08 11.81
C THR A 344 4.23 -12.53 10.42
N VAL A 345 2.93 -12.55 10.14
CA VAL A 345 2.40 -12.97 8.84
C VAL A 345 2.80 -12.00 7.74
N ALA A 346 2.73 -10.69 7.98
CA ALA A 346 3.09 -9.68 6.99
C ALA A 346 4.57 -9.78 6.59
N LEU A 347 5.46 -9.96 7.57
CA LEU A 347 6.89 -10.15 7.29
C LEU A 347 7.17 -11.46 6.53
N ARG A 348 6.51 -12.56 6.91
CA ARG A 348 6.60 -13.83 6.15
C ARG A 348 6.22 -13.64 4.69
N ARG A 349 5.09 -12.98 4.42
CA ARG A 349 4.59 -12.75 3.06
C ARG A 349 5.52 -11.83 2.27
N HIS A 350 5.99 -10.74 2.89
CA HIS A 350 6.94 -9.81 2.27
C HIS A 350 8.27 -10.48 1.90
N ALA A 351 8.85 -11.26 2.81
CA ALA A 351 10.15 -11.88 2.60
C ALA A 351 10.10 -13.12 1.69
N ARG A 352 9.06 -13.95 1.78
CA ARG A 352 8.92 -15.15 0.92
C ARG A 352 8.43 -14.81 -0.48
N GLY A 353 7.70 -13.70 -0.64
CA GLY A 353 6.97 -13.38 -1.86
C GLY A 353 5.76 -14.28 -2.07
N GLU A 354 5.14 -14.15 -3.24
CA GLU A 354 3.87 -14.80 -3.54
C GLU A 354 4.05 -15.97 -4.52
N ALA A 355 3.26 -17.02 -4.32
CA ALA A 355 3.15 -18.12 -5.28
C ALA A 355 2.04 -17.78 -6.28
N ALA A 356 2.35 -17.82 -7.59
CA ALA A 356 1.36 -17.55 -8.63
C ALA A 356 0.23 -18.61 -8.69
N VAL A 357 0.50 -19.80 -8.15
CA VAL A 357 -0.44 -20.91 -8.00
C VAL A 357 -0.17 -21.62 -6.68
N THR A 358 -1.19 -22.21 -6.07
CA THR A 358 -1.07 -22.96 -4.81
C THR A 358 0.00 -24.06 -4.93
N GLY A 359 1.00 -24.04 -4.05
CA GLY A 359 2.13 -24.99 -4.08
C GLY A 359 3.20 -24.72 -5.13
N GLY A 360 3.03 -23.68 -5.96
CA GLY A 360 4.02 -23.26 -6.96
C GLY A 360 5.19 -22.45 -6.35
N PRO A 361 6.26 -22.20 -7.15
CA PRO A 361 7.39 -21.40 -6.71
C PRO A 361 6.97 -19.97 -6.38
N ARG A 362 7.41 -19.49 -5.22
CA ARG A 362 7.19 -18.10 -4.80
C ARG A 362 8.14 -17.16 -5.53
N ARG A 363 7.67 -15.96 -5.87
CA ARG A 363 8.45 -14.92 -6.54
C ARG A 363 8.23 -13.57 -5.88
N GLY A 364 9.19 -12.68 -6.01
CA GLY A 364 9.12 -11.33 -5.42
C GLY A 364 9.46 -11.28 -3.93
N GLY A 365 9.96 -12.38 -3.36
CA GLY A 365 10.50 -12.40 -2.01
C GLY A 365 11.72 -11.48 -1.88
N ARG A 366 11.99 -11.06 -0.65
CA ARG A 366 13.02 -10.08 -0.30
C ARG A 366 13.97 -10.72 0.69
N ASP A 367 15.27 -10.64 0.41
CA ASP A 367 16.29 -11.05 1.35
C ASP A 367 16.49 -9.97 2.40
N LEU A 368 15.97 -10.16 3.60
CA LEU A 368 16.03 -9.15 4.66
C LEU A 368 17.19 -9.39 5.63
N ARG A 369 18.08 -10.37 5.36
CA ARG A 369 19.12 -10.78 6.31
C ARG A 369 20.10 -9.66 6.66
N ASP A 370 20.33 -8.74 5.72
CA ASP A 370 21.26 -7.63 5.83
C ASP A 370 20.59 -6.33 6.33
N VAL A 371 19.28 -6.35 6.60
CA VAL A 371 18.56 -5.22 7.21
C VAL A 371 19.20 -4.85 8.55
N ALA A 372 19.68 -3.62 8.64
CA ALA A 372 20.38 -3.08 9.80
C ALA A 372 19.42 -2.41 10.80
N LEU A 373 18.30 -1.87 10.32
CA LEU A 373 17.31 -1.18 11.14
C LEU A 373 15.88 -1.58 10.74
N ALA A 374 15.11 -2.02 11.73
CA ALA A 374 13.70 -2.34 11.62
C ALA A 374 12.85 -1.35 12.42
N ILE A 375 11.91 -0.68 11.76
CA ILE A 375 11.07 0.37 12.34
C ILE A 375 9.64 -0.13 12.42
N GLY A 376 9.06 -0.09 13.62
CA GLY A 376 7.64 -0.26 13.85
C GLY A 376 6.90 1.06 13.73
N SER A 377 5.77 1.07 13.03
CA SER A 377 4.85 2.21 13.01
C SER A 377 3.40 1.73 13.18
N GLY A 378 2.47 2.68 13.24
CA GLY A 378 1.04 2.40 13.38
C GLY A 378 0.55 2.45 14.82
N GLY A 379 -0.77 2.53 14.97
CA GLY A 379 -1.41 2.93 16.23
C GLY A 379 -1.07 2.01 17.41
N VAL A 380 -1.06 0.69 17.18
CA VAL A 380 -0.78 -0.29 18.24
C VAL A 380 0.66 -0.22 18.74
N LEU A 381 1.62 0.17 17.90
CA LEU A 381 3.02 0.33 18.33
C LEU A 381 3.25 1.69 19.01
N ARG A 382 2.61 2.76 18.50
CA ARG A 382 2.81 4.13 18.98
C ARG A 382 2.17 4.41 20.34
N HIS A 383 1.03 3.79 20.63
CA HIS A 383 0.21 4.10 21.82
C HIS A 383 0.36 3.09 22.96
N ASN A 384 1.20 2.08 22.79
CA ASN A 384 1.55 1.15 23.87
C ASN A 384 2.91 1.52 24.48
N PRO A 385 3.17 1.12 25.75
CA PRO A 385 4.46 1.31 26.37
C PRO A 385 5.60 0.69 25.53
N PRO A 386 6.82 1.26 25.54
CA PRO A 386 7.93 0.77 24.73
C PRO A 386 8.20 -0.75 24.82
N PRO A 387 8.14 -1.40 26.01
CA PRO A 387 8.34 -2.85 26.10
C PRO A 387 7.30 -3.67 25.33
N VAL A 388 6.04 -3.20 25.28
CA VAL A 388 4.96 -3.86 24.55
C VAL A 388 5.14 -3.67 23.04
N ALA A 389 5.45 -2.45 22.60
CA ALA A 389 5.69 -2.17 21.18
C ALA A 389 6.88 -2.98 20.65
N GLN A 390 7.98 -3.06 21.44
CA GLN A 390 9.13 -3.90 21.12
C GLN A 390 8.77 -5.38 21.05
N ARG A 391 7.94 -5.90 21.97
CA ARG A 391 7.48 -7.28 21.93
C ARG A 391 6.68 -7.59 20.66
N ILE A 392 5.76 -6.70 20.28
CA ILE A 392 4.94 -6.86 19.07
C ILE A 392 5.83 -6.91 17.82
N LEU A 393 6.77 -5.97 17.69
CA LEU A 393 7.68 -5.95 16.55
C LEU A 393 8.62 -7.17 16.55
N ALA A 394 9.12 -7.56 17.72
CA ALA A 394 10.00 -8.72 17.89
C ALA A 394 9.32 -10.05 17.51
N ALA A 395 8.01 -10.19 17.68
CA ALA A 395 7.28 -11.40 17.32
C ALA A 395 7.46 -11.80 15.84
N GLY A 396 7.60 -10.83 14.94
CA GLY A 396 7.96 -11.09 13.55
C GLY A 396 9.46 -11.19 13.30
N LEU A 397 10.26 -10.35 13.99
CA LEU A 397 11.72 -10.30 13.82
C LEU A 397 12.48 -11.48 14.46
N THR A 398 11.83 -12.33 15.25
CA THR A 398 12.42 -13.54 15.84
C THR A 398 11.76 -14.83 15.33
N ASP A 399 10.82 -14.73 14.38
CA ASP A 399 10.14 -15.89 13.79
C ASP A 399 11.03 -16.62 12.78
N SER A 400 11.81 -17.58 13.26
CA SER A 400 12.62 -18.47 12.42
C SER A 400 11.84 -19.65 11.82
N ALA A 401 10.65 -19.96 12.36
CA ALA A 401 9.83 -21.10 11.96
C ALA A 401 9.25 -20.96 10.54
N GLY A 402 9.34 -19.76 9.95
CA GLY A 402 8.77 -19.50 8.64
C GLY A 402 9.69 -19.82 7.44
N GLY A 403 10.96 -20.21 7.60
CA GLY A 403 11.82 -20.51 6.45
C GLY A 403 11.93 -19.35 5.45
N TRP A 404 12.15 -18.14 5.95
CA TRP A 404 12.32 -16.91 5.17
C TRP A 404 13.58 -16.16 5.63
N PRO A 405 14.16 -15.30 4.79
CA PRO A 405 15.39 -14.57 5.10
C PRO A 405 15.14 -13.44 6.12
N LEU A 406 15.06 -13.81 7.39
CA LEU A 406 14.88 -12.92 8.54
C LEU A 406 16.10 -11.99 8.73
N PRO A 407 15.91 -10.72 9.14
CA PRO A 407 17.00 -9.87 9.62
C PRO A 407 17.81 -10.56 10.72
N ARG A 408 19.14 -10.59 10.60
CA ARG A 408 19.99 -11.32 11.55
C ARG A 408 20.11 -10.64 12.92
N ALA A 409 20.28 -9.32 12.93
CA ALA A 409 20.44 -8.54 14.14
C ALA A 409 20.07 -7.06 13.89
N PRO A 410 18.83 -6.75 13.48
CA PRO A 410 18.45 -5.38 13.22
C PRO A 410 18.38 -4.60 14.54
N ARG A 411 18.82 -3.34 14.53
CA ARG A 411 18.37 -2.38 15.53
C ARG A 411 16.87 -2.19 15.37
N THR A 412 16.14 -2.03 16.47
CA THR A 412 14.68 -1.80 16.42
C THR A 412 14.34 -0.40 16.91
N PHE A 413 13.38 0.23 16.24
CA PHE A 413 12.88 1.57 16.59
C PHE A 413 11.37 1.62 16.40
N VAL A 414 10.67 2.52 17.09
CA VAL A 414 9.23 2.76 16.88
C VAL A 414 9.02 4.23 16.52
N ASP A 415 8.44 4.49 15.34
CA ASP A 415 8.06 5.84 14.89
C ASP A 415 6.86 6.36 15.70
N SER A 416 7.12 6.79 16.94
CA SER A 416 6.13 7.29 17.90
C SER A 416 5.44 8.57 17.43
N SER A 417 6.13 9.40 16.65
CA SER A 417 5.63 10.66 16.11
C SER A 417 4.94 10.53 14.74
N TYR A 418 4.96 9.35 14.12
CA TYR A 418 4.42 9.08 12.78
C TYR A 418 5.02 9.99 11.69
N ILE A 419 6.33 10.22 11.75
CA ILE A 419 7.01 11.19 10.89
C ILE A 419 7.39 10.65 9.52
N LEU A 420 7.39 9.33 9.29
CA LEU A 420 7.75 8.76 7.99
C LEU A 420 6.84 9.30 6.87
N ALA A 421 5.53 9.40 7.13
CA ALA A 421 4.56 9.97 6.19
C ALA A 421 4.81 11.48 5.97
N ALA A 422 5.14 12.22 7.03
CA ALA A 422 5.42 13.65 6.95
C ALA A 422 6.69 13.95 6.14
N ALA A 423 7.77 13.20 6.40
CA ALA A 423 9.01 13.31 5.65
C ALA A 423 8.79 13.01 4.16
N GLY A 424 8.02 11.96 3.83
CA GLY A 424 7.69 11.64 2.46
C GLY A 424 6.85 12.68 1.74
N LEU A 425 5.90 13.32 2.44
CA LEU A 425 5.14 14.46 1.91
C LEU A 425 6.04 15.67 1.62
N LEU A 426 7.01 15.93 2.50
CA LEU A 426 7.96 17.03 2.34
C LEU A 426 9.02 16.78 1.27
N ALA A 427 9.32 15.53 0.93
CA ALA A 427 10.50 15.17 0.12
C ALA A 427 10.60 15.87 -1.24
N ALA A 428 9.46 16.16 -1.88
CA ALA A 428 9.44 16.80 -3.20
C ALA A 428 9.70 18.32 -3.15
N GLU A 429 9.07 19.02 -2.19
CA GLU A 429 9.08 20.50 -2.12
C GLU A 429 10.10 21.02 -1.11
N HIS A 430 10.42 20.24 -0.07
CA HIS A 430 11.31 20.58 1.03
C HIS A 430 12.27 19.42 1.40
N PRO A 431 13.12 18.93 0.46
CA PRO A 431 13.96 17.75 0.66
C PRO A 431 14.94 17.88 1.84
N ALA A 432 15.51 19.07 2.06
CA ALA A 432 16.42 19.32 3.18
C ALA A 432 15.69 19.21 4.53
N ALA A 433 14.49 19.76 4.63
CA ALA A 433 13.66 19.67 5.84
C ALA A 433 13.24 18.23 6.12
N ALA A 434 12.85 17.48 5.09
CA ALA A 434 12.49 16.07 5.21
C ALA A 434 13.65 15.23 5.76
N GLY A 435 14.86 15.42 5.23
CA GLY A 435 16.05 14.71 5.70
C GLY A 435 16.42 15.08 7.14
N ALA A 436 16.36 16.37 7.49
CA ALA A 436 16.62 16.85 8.85
C ALA A 436 15.59 16.33 9.86
N LEU A 437 14.30 16.28 9.50
CA LEU A 437 13.23 15.73 10.34
C LEU A 437 13.49 14.26 10.67
N LEU A 438 13.80 13.45 9.65
CA LEU A 438 14.12 12.04 9.82
C LEU A 438 15.35 11.84 10.72
N ALA A 439 16.38 12.66 10.52
CA ALA A 439 17.61 12.59 11.31
C ALA A 439 17.43 13.02 12.77
N ALA A 440 16.48 13.91 13.06
CA ALA A 440 16.19 14.36 14.42
C ALA A 440 15.39 13.32 15.21
N GLU A 441 14.48 12.61 14.55
CA GLU A 441 13.43 11.83 15.21
C GLU A 441 13.63 10.30 15.11
N LEU A 442 14.39 9.76 14.12
CA LEU A 442 14.56 8.31 13.88
C LEU A 442 16.03 7.81 13.93
N ARG A 443 16.89 8.41 14.77
CA ARG A 443 18.31 8.01 14.90
C ARG A 443 18.58 6.93 15.95
#